data_AF-A0A3G9JBF6-F1
#
_entry.id   AF-A0A3G9JBF6-F1
#
_cell.length_a   1.000
_cell.length_b   1.000
_cell.length_c   1.000
_cell.angle_alpha   90.00
_cell.angle_beta   90.00
_cell.angle_gamma   90.00
#
_symmetry.space_group_name_H-M   'P 1'
#
loop_
_entity.id
_entity.type
_entity.pdbx_description
1 polymer ?
#
loop_
_entity_poly.entity_id
_entity_poly.type
_entity_poly.pdbx_seq_one_letter_code
_entity_poly.pdbx_strand_id
1 'polypeptide(L)'
;MRTHDKSSLFLMEMIVAILFFALSAAICVQLFVRSQQLNEDSTNLIAATNLSRNIAETYKNDSLKDHYPYDGKGNLYYDASWQKVSKPAHYTIHLHFQTNSLTITVKDSKTTLYTLTVSHYQPKKVKA
;
A
#
# COMPACT_ATOMS: atom_id res chain seq x y z
N MET A 1 -58.27 9.80 39.35
CA MET A 1 -57.21 10.56 38.65
C MET A 1 -56.01 9.63 38.49
N ARG A 2 -55.87 8.96 37.34
CA ARG A 2 -54.75 8.05 37.08
C ARG A 2 -53.75 8.78 36.17
N THR A 3 -52.73 9.37 36.78
CA THR A 3 -51.60 9.99 36.09
C THR A 3 -50.43 9.01 36.17
N HIS A 4 -50.42 7.98 35.33
CA HIS A 4 -49.34 7.01 35.37
C HIS A 4 -48.98 6.42 34.01
N ASP A 5 -48.88 7.26 32.96
CA ASP A 5 -48.50 6.77 31.62
C ASP A 5 -47.48 7.65 30.88
N LYS A 6 -47.28 8.93 31.27
CA LYS A 6 -46.33 9.82 30.56
C LYS A 6 -44.85 9.59 30.91
N SER A 7 -44.52 9.21 32.15
CA SER A 7 -43.12 9.05 32.58
C SER A 7 -42.49 7.76 32.04
N SER A 8 -43.27 6.68 31.90
CA SER A 8 -42.79 5.43 31.31
C SER A 8 -42.51 5.56 29.81
N LEU A 9 -43.32 6.35 29.10
CA LEU A 9 -43.16 6.55 27.65
C LEU A 9 -41.91 7.39 27.33
N PHE A 10 -41.62 8.40 28.16
CA PHE A 10 -40.39 9.18 28.07
C PHE A 10 -39.13 8.34 28.38
N LEU A 11 -39.19 7.47 29.38
CA LEU A 11 -38.09 6.55 29.69
C LEU A 11 -37.83 5.58 28.52
N MET A 12 -38.89 5.03 27.92
CA MET A 12 -38.78 4.15 26.76
C MET A 12 -38.11 4.86 25.57
N GLU A 13 -38.48 6.11 25.31
CA GLU A 13 -37.91 6.93 24.24
C GLU A 13 -36.41 7.16 24.44
N MET A 14 -35.99 7.46 25.67
CA MET A 14 -34.56 7.65 25.97
C MET A 14 -33.76 6.35 25.88
N ILE A 15 -34.33 5.21 26.28
CA ILE A 15 -33.70 3.89 26.10
C ILE A 15 -33.51 3.59 24.62
N VAL A 16 -34.53 3.83 23.78
CA VAL A 16 -34.44 3.62 22.32
C VAL A 16 -33.38 4.55 21.70
N ALA A 17 -33.32 5.81 22.12
CA ALA A 17 -32.31 6.76 21.66
C ALA A 17 -30.88 6.31 22.00
N ILE A 18 -30.66 5.85 23.24
CA ILE A 18 -29.36 5.32 23.68
C ILE A 18 -29.00 4.05 22.90
N LEU A 19 -29.95 3.15 22.65
CA LEU A 19 -29.72 1.94 21.86
C LEU A 19 -29.33 2.26 20.42
N PHE A 20 -29.99 3.23 19.78
CA PHE A 20 -29.65 3.66 18.43
C PHE A 20 -28.27 4.32 18.36
N PHE A 21 -27.94 5.16 19.34
CA PHE A 21 -26.64 5.79 19.44
C PHE A 21 -25.53 4.76 19.69
N ALA A 22 -25.77 3.76 20.55
CA ALA A 22 -24.85 2.66 20.81
C ALA A 22 -24.60 1.81 19.55
N LEU A 23 -25.66 1.47 18.79
CA LEU A 23 -25.54 0.76 17.52
C LEU A 23 -24.71 1.56 16.51
N SER A 24 -24.99 2.86 16.39
CA SER A 24 -24.27 3.76 15.50
C SER A 24 -22.78 3.84 15.89
N ALA A 25 -22.48 4.01 17.18
CA ALA A 25 -21.11 4.03 17.69
C ALA A 25 -20.35 2.73 17.38
N ALA A 26 -21.01 1.57 17.52
CA ALA A 26 -20.41 0.28 17.17
C ALA A 26 -20.09 0.18 15.66
N ILE A 27 -20.96 0.68 14.79
CA ILE A 27 -20.71 0.71 13.34
C ILE A 27 -19.57 1.67 13.01
N CYS A 28 -19.54 2.86 13.62
CA CYS A 28 -18.49 3.86 13.41
C CYS A 28 -17.11 3.32 13.79
N VAL A 29 -16.98 2.62 14.93
CA VAL A 29 -15.71 2.01 15.35
C VAL A 29 -15.29 0.91 14.37
N GLN A 30 -16.23 0.07 13.93
CA GLN A 30 -15.94 -0.97 12.94
C GLN A 30 -15.42 -0.37 11.61
N LEU A 31 -16.11 0.65 11.08
CA LEU A 31 -15.68 1.33 9.86
C LEU A 31 -14.31 1.98 10.03
N PHE A 32 -14.03 2.57 11.19
CA PHE A 32 -12.74 3.18 11.48
C PHE A 32 -11.61 2.14 11.48
N VAL A 33 -11.77 1.02 12.18
CA VAL A 33 -10.76 -0.05 12.22
C VAL A 33 -10.51 -0.61 10.82
N ARG A 34 -11.57 -0.79 10.01
CA ARG A 34 -11.43 -1.24 8.62
C ARG A 34 -10.70 -0.22 7.75
N SER A 35 -11.00 1.07 7.93
CA SER A 35 -10.32 2.14 7.19
C SER A 35 -8.83 2.22 7.52
N GLN A 36 -8.44 1.94 8.77
CA GLN A 36 -7.04 1.92 9.17
C GLN A 36 -6.26 0.81 8.45
N GLN A 37 -6.82 -0.40 8.38
CA GLN A 37 -6.23 -1.51 7.62
C GLN A 37 -6.08 -1.16 6.13
N LEU A 38 -7.14 -0.60 5.54
CA LEU A 38 -7.14 -0.21 4.13
C LEU A 38 -6.14 0.93 3.85
N ASN A 39 -5.95 1.83 4.81
CA ASN A 39 -4.96 2.90 4.73
C ASN A 39 -3.52 2.36 4.78
N GLU A 40 -3.24 1.36 5.63
CA GLU A 40 -1.94 0.69 5.67
C GLU A 40 -1.62 0.00 4.34
N ASP A 41 -2.57 -0.77 3.80
CA ASP A 41 -2.43 -1.43 2.49
C ASP A 41 -2.20 -0.42 1.37
N SER A 42 -2.98 0.67 1.36
CA SER A 42 -2.85 1.74 0.37
C SER A 42 -1.51 2.45 0.48
N THR A 43 -1.04 2.72 1.70
CA THR A 43 0.26 3.34 1.95
C THR A 43 1.39 2.46 1.41
N ASN A 44 1.32 1.16 1.65
CA ASN A 44 2.30 0.19 1.16
C ASN A 44 2.30 0.13 -0.38
N LEU A 45 1.13 0.11 -1.01
CA LEU A 45 1.01 0.12 -2.46
C LEU A 45 1.54 1.41 -3.08
N ILE A 46 1.24 2.57 -2.48
CA ILE A 46 1.74 3.88 -2.93
C ILE A 46 3.27 3.91 -2.85
N ALA A 47 3.84 3.44 -1.74
CA ALA A 47 5.29 3.37 -1.56
C ALA A 47 5.95 2.45 -2.60
N ALA A 48 5.41 1.24 -2.80
CA ALA A 48 5.90 0.29 -3.80
C ALA A 48 5.87 0.87 -5.22
N THR A 49 4.78 1.56 -5.56
CA THR A 49 4.59 2.18 -6.88
C THR A 49 5.57 3.33 -7.09
N ASN A 50 5.67 4.24 -6.12
CA ASN A 50 6.58 5.39 -6.19
C ASN A 50 8.04 4.93 -6.31
N LEU A 51 8.43 3.94 -5.53
CA LEU A 51 9.78 3.42 -5.59
C LEU A 51 10.08 2.72 -6.91
N SER A 52 9.12 1.95 -7.45
CA SER A 52 9.25 1.35 -8.77
C SER A 52 9.39 2.40 -9.87
N ARG A 53 8.63 3.51 -9.79
CA ARG A 53 8.78 4.64 -10.72
C ARG A 53 10.15 5.31 -10.61
N ASN A 54 10.62 5.60 -9.40
CA ASN A 54 11.94 6.20 -9.20
C ASN A 54 13.06 5.29 -9.73
N ILE A 55 12.95 3.97 -9.55
CA ILE A 55 13.86 2.98 -10.13
C ILE A 55 13.76 2.98 -11.66
N ALA A 56 12.55 3.05 -12.22
CA ALA A 56 12.35 3.12 -13.67
C ALA A 56 12.98 4.38 -14.29
N GLU A 57 12.84 5.53 -13.64
CA GLU A 57 13.40 6.80 -14.08
C GLU A 57 14.93 6.80 -14.00
N THR A 58 15.49 6.32 -12.89
CA THR A 58 16.96 6.19 -12.73
C THR A 58 17.56 5.15 -13.67
N TYR A 59 16.82 4.09 -14.01
CA TYR A 59 17.20 3.13 -15.06
C TYR A 59 17.23 3.79 -16.44
N LYS A 60 16.22 4.60 -16.78
CA LYS A 60 16.19 5.33 -18.05
C LYS A 60 17.30 6.38 -18.16
N ASN A 61 17.77 6.90 -17.04
CA ASN A 61 18.87 7.86 -16.96
C ASN A 61 20.25 7.19 -16.73
N ASP A 62 20.37 5.87 -16.91
CA ASP A 62 21.60 5.08 -16.72
C ASP A 62 22.32 5.26 -15.35
N SER A 63 21.62 5.79 -14.34
CA SER A 63 22.15 6.16 -13.01
C SER A 63 21.57 5.29 -11.88
N LEU A 64 20.96 4.16 -12.25
CA LEU A 64 20.31 3.25 -11.33
C LEU A 64 21.27 2.75 -10.24
N LYS A 65 22.49 2.37 -10.62
CA LYS A 65 23.48 1.80 -9.71
C LYS A 65 23.98 2.78 -8.66
N ASP A 66 23.97 4.08 -8.96
CA ASP A 66 24.41 5.14 -8.05
C ASP A 66 23.39 5.41 -6.94
N HIS A 67 22.09 5.36 -7.28
CA HIS A 67 21.00 5.66 -6.34
C HIS A 67 20.53 4.43 -5.57
N TYR A 68 20.65 3.26 -6.20
CA TYR A 68 20.10 2.00 -5.73
C TYR A 68 21.16 0.90 -5.81
N PRO A 69 22.00 0.75 -4.76
CA PRO A 69 22.93 -0.37 -4.67
C PRO A 69 22.13 -1.66 -4.47
N TYR A 70 21.92 -2.40 -5.56
CA TYR A 70 21.30 -3.72 -5.55
C TYR A 70 22.34 -4.82 -5.33
N ASP A 71 21.93 -5.96 -4.77
CA ASP A 71 22.83 -7.11 -4.61
C ASP A 71 23.30 -7.65 -5.97
N GLY A 72 24.29 -8.54 -6.00
CA GLY A 72 24.76 -9.14 -7.26
C GLY A 72 23.70 -9.92 -8.06
N LYS A 73 22.49 -10.08 -7.53
CA LYS A 73 21.32 -10.73 -8.14
C LYS A 73 20.19 -9.74 -8.48
N GLY A 74 20.38 -8.43 -8.32
CA GLY A 74 19.37 -7.40 -8.61
C GLY A 74 18.36 -7.17 -7.50
N ASN A 75 18.63 -7.57 -6.25
CA ASN A 75 17.68 -7.42 -5.16
C ASN A 75 17.96 -6.22 -4.27
N LEU A 76 16.90 -5.56 -3.82
CA LEU A 76 16.93 -4.57 -2.75
C LEU A 76 16.02 -5.00 -1.60
N TYR A 77 16.38 -4.58 -0.40
CA TYR A 77 15.76 -5.03 0.83
C TYR A 77 15.31 -3.82 1.65
N TYR A 78 14.06 -3.86 2.11
CA TYR A 78 13.43 -2.79 2.85
C TYR A 78 12.73 -3.31 4.10
N ASP A 79 12.70 -2.50 5.15
CA ASP A 79 11.93 -2.78 6.36
C ASP A 79 10.44 -2.38 6.19
N ALA A 80 9.63 -2.57 7.25
CA ALA A 80 8.22 -2.20 7.25
C ALA A 80 7.97 -0.67 7.13
N SER A 81 9.01 0.15 7.33
CA SER A 81 8.98 1.61 7.19
C SER A 81 9.57 2.10 5.87
N TRP A 82 9.76 1.19 4.89
CA TRP A 82 10.36 1.48 3.59
C TRP A 82 11.77 2.10 3.67
N GLN A 83 12.52 1.78 4.72
CA GLN A 83 13.94 2.11 4.85
C GLN A 83 14.81 0.98 4.31
N LYS A 84 15.96 1.33 3.70
CA LYS A 84 16.90 0.36 3.13
C LYS A 84 17.55 -0.45 4.27
N VAL A 85 17.47 -1.77 4.20
CA VAL A 85 18.11 -2.69 5.16
C VAL A 85 18.90 -3.77 4.42
N SER A 86 19.81 -4.47 5.09
CA SER A 86 20.51 -5.60 4.48
C SER A 86 19.72 -6.90 4.67
N LYS A 87 19.56 -7.36 5.92
CA LYS A 87 18.69 -8.45 6.38
C LYS A 87 18.47 -8.30 7.91
N PRO A 88 17.35 -8.79 8.48
CA PRO A 88 16.14 -9.31 7.83
C PRO A 88 15.32 -8.18 7.19
N ALA A 89 14.65 -8.50 6.08
CA ALA A 89 13.86 -7.54 5.30
C ALA A 89 12.38 -7.94 5.30
N HIS A 90 11.49 -6.94 5.32
CA HIS A 90 10.04 -7.14 5.24
C HIS A 90 9.56 -7.07 3.79
N TYR A 91 10.08 -6.10 3.03
CA TYR A 91 9.85 -5.98 1.59
C TYR A 91 11.14 -6.29 0.81
N THR A 92 10.98 -7.01 -0.30
CA THR A 92 12.07 -7.33 -1.23
C THR A 92 11.71 -6.88 -2.63
N ILE A 93 12.66 -6.25 -3.31
CA ILE A 93 12.48 -5.75 -4.67
C ILE A 93 13.42 -6.53 -5.56
N HIS A 94 12.87 -7.10 -6.62
CA HIS A 94 13.63 -7.86 -7.61
C HIS A 94 13.71 -7.03 -8.90
N LEU A 95 14.92 -6.69 -9.30
CA LEU A 95 15.23 -6.08 -10.59
C LEU A 95 15.61 -7.19 -11.57
N HIS A 96 14.73 -7.46 -12.52
CA HIS A 96 14.97 -8.43 -13.58
C HIS A 96 15.29 -7.68 -14.88
N PHE A 97 16.57 -7.58 -15.18
CA PHE A 97 17.08 -6.97 -16.41
C PHE A 97 16.93 -7.94 -17.58
N GLN A 98 16.23 -7.51 -18.62
CA GLN A 98 16.13 -8.19 -19.92
C GLN A 98 16.81 -7.35 -21.00
N THR A 99 16.99 -7.94 -22.20
CA THR A 99 17.75 -7.35 -23.32
C THR A 99 17.35 -5.92 -23.67
N ASN A 100 16.09 -5.53 -23.45
CA ASN A 100 15.59 -4.20 -23.77
C ASN A 100 14.53 -3.68 -22.79
N SER A 101 14.40 -4.32 -21.63
CA SER A 101 13.40 -3.98 -20.62
C SER A 101 13.90 -4.31 -19.22
N LEU A 102 13.45 -3.54 -18.24
CA LEU A 102 13.64 -3.79 -16.82
C LEU A 102 12.29 -4.10 -16.19
N THR A 103 12.16 -5.27 -15.56
CA THR A 103 11.00 -5.60 -14.74
C THR A 103 11.36 -5.43 -13.27
N ILE A 104 10.58 -4.60 -12.58
CA ILE A 104 10.73 -4.26 -11.16
C ILE A 104 9.58 -4.94 -10.44
N THR A 105 9.89 -5.91 -9.56
CA THR A 105 8.87 -6.65 -8.81
C THR A 105 9.06 -6.41 -7.33
N VAL A 106 8.09 -5.78 -6.69
CA VAL A 106 8.06 -5.53 -5.25
C VAL A 106 7.25 -6.63 -4.58
N LYS A 107 7.86 -7.35 -3.64
CA LYS A 107 7.24 -8.42 -2.86
C LYS A 107 7.24 -8.06 -1.38
N ASP A 108 6.11 -8.28 -0.75
CA ASP A 108 6.02 -8.50 0.69
C ASP A 108 6.29 -9.99 0.95
N SER A 109 6.96 -10.33 2.06
CA SER A 109 7.19 -11.63 2.70
C SER A 109 6.83 -12.93 1.95
N LYS A 110 5.65 -13.06 1.31
CA LYS A 110 5.26 -14.16 0.40
C LYS A 110 4.49 -13.75 -0.87
N THR A 111 4.01 -12.51 -0.98
CA THR A 111 3.09 -12.03 -2.04
C THR A 111 3.68 -10.89 -2.84
N THR A 112 3.49 -10.91 -4.16
CA THR A 112 3.84 -9.79 -5.03
C THR A 112 2.88 -8.64 -4.78
N LEU A 113 3.40 -7.52 -4.27
CA LEU A 113 2.64 -6.31 -3.97
C LEU A 113 2.43 -5.47 -5.24
N TYR A 114 3.47 -5.36 -6.07
CA TYR A 114 3.41 -4.58 -7.30
C TYR A 114 4.49 -5.02 -8.31
N THR A 115 4.20 -4.89 -9.60
CA THR A 115 5.17 -5.14 -10.68
C THR A 115 5.08 -4.03 -11.72
N LEU A 116 6.23 -3.48 -12.10
CA LEU A 116 6.36 -2.49 -13.16
C LEU A 116 7.37 -2.98 -14.19
N THR A 117 6.97 -3.00 -15.47
CA THR A 117 7.88 -3.31 -16.59
C THR A 117 8.15 -2.06 -17.40
N VAL A 118 9.42 -1.75 -17.58
CA VAL A 118 9.91 -0.58 -18.31
C VAL A 118 10.63 -1.07 -19.55
N SER A 119 10.18 -0.67 -20.73
CA SER A 119 10.84 -0.99 -22.00
C SER A 119 11.64 0.20 -22.50
N HIS A 120 12.90 -0.03 -22.85
CA HIS A 120 13.75 0.99 -23.48
C HIS A 120 13.50 0.97 -25.00
N TYR A 121 12.80 1.96 -25.56
CA TYR A 121 12.53 1.97 -26.99
C TYR A 121 13.79 2.39 -27.78
N GLN A 122 14.41 1.46 -28.53
CA GLN A 122 15.40 1.82 -29.54
C GLN A 122 14.70 2.04 -30.89
N PRO A 123 14.75 3.26 -31.49
CA PRO A 123 14.22 3.47 -32.82
C PRO A 123 15.00 2.62 -33.83
N LYS A 124 14.29 1.79 -34.60
CA LYS A 124 14.86 1.07 -35.74
C LYS A 124 15.44 2.08 -36.72
N LYS A 125 16.77 2.04 -36.93
CA LYS A 125 17.39 2.72 -38.07
C LYS A 125 16.84 2.07 -39.34
N VAL A 126 15.93 2.77 -40.02
CA VAL A 126 15.53 2.44 -41.40
C VAL A 126 16.79 2.64 -42.24
N LYS A 127 17.35 1.54 -42.78
CA LYS A 127 18.41 1.63 -43.79
C LYS A 127 17.80 2.31 -45.02
N ALA A 128 18.33 3.48 -45.36
CA ALA A 128 18.13 4.11 -46.67
C ALA A 128 18.90 3.34 -47.74
#